data_AF-A0A1W1C8L0-F1
#
_entry.id   AF-A0A1W1C8L0-F1
#
_cell.length_a   1.000
_cell.length_b   1.000
_cell.length_c   1.000
_cell.angle_alpha   90.00
_cell.angle_beta   90.00
_cell.angle_gamma   90.00
#
_symmetry.space_group_name_H-M   'P 1'
#
loop_
_entity.id
_entity.type
_entity.pdbx_description
1 polymer ?
#
loop_
_entity_poly.entity_id
_entity_poly.type
_entity_poly.pdbx_seq_one_letter_code
_entity_poly.pdbx_strand_id
1 'polypeptide(L)'
;MHPIAELEKQQVGLRMPVYLLNELDELTSKYKVNRSDILIEATKSYIQAIKEDEVHGRLKTALKEVKMDIDGKLELPDARSLLDEL
;
A
#
# COMPACT_ATOMS: atom_id res chain seq x y z
N MET A 1 -7.72 13.36 5.90
CA MET A 1 -8.40 14.22 4.91
C MET A 1 -7.35 14.62 3.88
N HIS A 2 -7.61 14.41 2.59
CA HIS A 2 -6.67 14.80 1.54
C HIS A 2 -6.72 16.32 1.29
N PRO A 3 -5.59 16.98 0.98
CA PRO A 3 -5.55 18.34 0.47
C PRO A 3 -6.48 18.53 -0.74
N ILE A 4 -7.07 19.71 -0.90
CA ILE A 4 -8.02 20.01 -1.99
C ILE A 4 -7.40 19.73 -3.37
N ALA A 5 -6.12 20.05 -3.56
CA ALA A 5 -5.39 19.80 -4.79
C ALA A 5 -5.31 18.29 -5.16
N GLU A 6 -5.31 17.40 -4.17
CA GLU A 6 -5.27 15.95 -4.39
C GLU A 6 -6.65 15.35 -4.71
N LEU A 7 -7.73 16.13 -4.53
CA LEU A 7 -9.09 15.72 -4.91
C LEU A 7 -9.39 16.04 -6.38
N GLU A 8 -8.55 16.82 -7.05
CA GLU A 8 -8.69 17.11 -8.47
C GLU A 8 -8.46 15.86 -9.31
N LYS A 9 -9.40 15.59 -10.23
CA LYS A 9 -9.32 14.43 -11.12
C LYS A 9 -8.43 14.77 -12.32
N GLN A 10 -7.30 14.08 -12.44
CA GLN A 10 -6.48 14.12 -13.64
C GLN A 10 -6.86 12.96 -14.59
N GLN A 11 -7.03 13.26 -15.87
CA GLN A 11 -7.23 12.22 -16.89
C GLN A 11 -5.91 11.49 -17.15
N VAL A 12 -5.94 10.17 -17.05
CA VAL A 12 -4.81 9.30 -17.33
C VAL A 12 -5.12 8.37 -18.52
N GLY A 13 -4.19 8.26 -19.46
CA GLY A 13 -4.30 7.31 -20.57
C GLY A 13 -3.83 5.93 -20.13
N LEU A 14 -4.76 4.98 -19.95
CA LEU A 14 -4.45 3.61 -19.54
C LEU A 14 -4.64 2.64 -20.70
N ARG A 15 -3.63 1.82 -20.99
CA ARG A 15 -3.73 0.69 -21.92
C ARG A 15 -3.90 -0.60 -21.11
N MET A 16 -4.93 -1.38 -21.42
CA MET A 16 -5.19 -2.66 -20.77
C MET A 16 -5.29 -3.80 -21.79
N PRO A 17 -4.92 -5.03 -21.40
CA PRO A 17 -5.28 -6.23 -22.15
C PRO A 17 -6.79 -6.33 -22.39
N VAL A 18 -7.17 -6.79 -23.58
CA VAL A 18 -8.58 -6.89 -23.98
C VAL A 18 -9.38 -7.81 -23.05
N TYR A 19 -8.80 -8.91 -22.59
CA TYR A 19 -9.50 -9.85 -21.71
C TYR A 19 -9.90 -9.20 -20.37
N LEU A 20 -9.03 -8.39 -19.78
CA LEU A 20 -9.34 -7.66 -18.54
C LEU A 20 -10.42 -6.60 -18.75
N LEU A 21 -10.41 -5.93 -19.90
CA LEU A 21 -11.46 -4.97 -20.24
C LEU A 21 -12.81 -5.67 -20.37
N ASN A 22 -12.85 -6.85 -20.99
CA ASN A 22 -14.07 -7.63 -21.12
C ASN A 22 -14.62 -8.08 -19.74
N GLU A 23 -13.75 -8.59 -18.86
CA GLU A 23 -14.14 -8.97 -17.50
C GLU A 23 -14.67 -7.76 -16.69
N LEU A 24 -14.02 -6.61 -16.83
CA LEU A 24 -14.47 -5.37 -16.21
C LEU A 24 -15.84 -4.93 -16.76
N ASP A 25 -16.06 -5.09 -18.05
CA ASP A 25 -17.31 -4.74 -18.72
C ASP A 25 -18.47 -5.61 -18.26
N GLU A 26 -18.23 -6.91 -18.06
CA GLU A 26 -19.20 -7.83 -17.48
C GLU A 26 -19.58 -7.42 -16.04
N LEU A 27 -18.60 -7.08 -15.20
CA LEU A 27 -18.82 -6.65 -13.83
C LEU A 27 -19.59 -5.31 -13.77
N THR A 28 -19.17 -4.33 -14.55
CA THR A 28 -19.81 -3.00 -14.60
C THR A 28 -21.25 -3.09 -15.09
N SER A 29 -21.53 -3.94 -16.08
CA SER A 29 -22.88 -4.23 -16.55
C SER A 29 -23.74 -4.91 -15.46
N LYS A 30 -23.19 -5.95 -14.81
CA LYS A 30 -23.89 -6.73 -13.78
C LYS A 30 -24.27 -5.89 -12.55
N TYR A 31 -23.35 -5.05 -12.08
CA TYR A 31 -23.53 -4.26 -10.86
C TYR A 31 -23.95 -2.81 -11.12
N LYS A 32 -24.11 -2.40 -12.38
CA LYS A 32 -24.48 -1.04 -12.80
C LYS A 32 -23.54 0.03 -12.20
N VAL A 33 -22.24 -0.24 -12.22
CA VAL A 33 -21.20 0.66 -11.71
C VAL A 33 -20.30 1.13 -12.85
N ASN A 34 -19.65 2.29 -12.71
CA ASN A 34 -18.74 2.77 -13.75
C ASN A 34 -17.40 2.02 -13.71
N ARG A 35 -16.81 1.83 -14.89
CA ARG A 35 -15.45 1.29 -15.04
C ARG A 35 -14.44 2.07 -14.20
N SER A 36 -14.50 3.40 -14.25
CA SER A 36 -13.60 4.27 -13.51
C SER A 36 -13.68 4.09 -12.00
N ASP A 37 -14.88 3.86 -11.46
CA ASP A 37 -15.06 3.69 -10.01
C ASP A 37 -14.41 2.39 -9.53
N ILE A 38 -14.57 1.30 -10.28
CA ILE A 38 -13.89 0.03 -10.01
C ILE A 38 -12.37 0.20 -10.11
N LEU A 39 -11.87 0.85 -11.16
CA LEU A 39 -10.43 1.04 -11.35
C LEU A 39 -9.80 1.89 -10.24
N ILE A 40 -10.50 2.94 -9.78
CA ILE A 40 -10.05 3.78 -8.66
C ILE A 40 -9.98 2.95 -7.38
N GLU A 41 -11.02 2.19 -7.06
CA GLU A 41 -11.04 1.39 -5.82
C GLU A 41 -10.04 0.23 -5.86
N ALA A 42 -9.86 -0.42 -7.01
CA ALA A 42 -8.81 -1.43 -7.19
C ALA A 42 -7.42 -0.82 -6.98
N THR A 43 -7.18 0.39 -7.51
CA THR A 43 -5.90 1.11 -7.34
C THR A 43 -5.65 1.45 -5.88
N LYS A 44 -6.66 1.99 -5.16
CA LYS A 44 -6.54 2.29 -3.73
C LYS A 44 -6.25 1.04 -2.91
N SER A 45 -7.00 -0.04 -3.16
CA SER A 45 -6.84 -1.31 -2.45
C SER A 45 -5.45 -1.90 -2.67
N TYR A 46 -4.93 -1.82 -3.89
CA TYR A 46 -3.60 -2.32 -4.21
C TYR A 46 -2.48 -1.48 -3.57
N ILE A 47 -2.61 -0.14 -3.58
CA ILE A 47 -1.66 0.75 -2.87
C ILE A 47 -1.66 0.46 -1.37
N GLN A 48 -2.83 0.25 -0.77
CA GLN A 48 -2.95 -0.07 0.64
C GLN A 48 -2.27 -1.40 0.97
N ALA A 49 -2.49 -2.44 0.15
CA ALA A 49 -1.84 -3.74 0.33
C ALA A 49 -0.30 -3.63 0.25
N ILE A 50 0.24 -2.85 -0.71
CA ILE A 50 1.69 -2.61 -0.81
C ILE A 50 2.23 -1.96 0.47
N LYS A 51 1.53 -0.95 1.00
CA LYS A 51 1.94 -0.26 2.24
C LYS A 51 1.90 -1.19 3.44
N GLU A 52 0.86 -2.03 3.53
CA GLU A 52 0.74 -3.02 4.60
C GLU A 52 1.89 -4.04 4.53
N ASP A 53 2.19 -4.56 3.35
CA ASP A 53 3.31 -5.49 3.16
C ASP A 53 4.66 -4.85 3.53
N GLU A 54 4.88 -3.59 3.17
CA GLU A 54 6.10 -2.85 3.54
C GLU A 54 6.21 -2.68 5.06
N VAL A 55 5.11 -2.30 5.72
CA VAL A 55 5.05 -2.13 7.18
C VAL A 55 5.26 -3.48 7.88
N HIS A 56 4.58 -4.54 7.44
CA HIS A 56 4.74 -5.88 7.99
C HIS A 56 6.16 -6.41 7.78
N GLY A 57 6.78 -6.12 6.62
CA GLY A 57 8.17 -6.45 6.33
C GLY A 57 9.13 -5.75 7.30
N ARG A 58 9.00 -4.44 7.48
CA ARG A 58 9.81 -3.66 8.43
C ARG A 58 9.62 -4.12 9.87
N LEU A 59 8.37 -4.35 10.28
CA LEU A 59 8.04 -4.83 11.61
C LEU A 59 8.65 -6.20 11.88
N LYS A 60 8.58 -7.12 10.91
CA LYS A 60 9.20 -8.45 11.03
C LYS A 60 10.71 -8.35 11.21
N THR A 61 11.37 -7.44 10.50
CA THR A 61 12.81 -7.19 10.66
C THR A 61 13.11 -6.64 12.05
N ALA A 62 12.39 -5.61 12.49
CA ALA A 62 12.57 -5.02 13.82
C ALA A 62 12.35 -6.04 14.95
N LEU A 63 11.30 -6.88 14.86
CA LEU A 63 11.05 -7.94 15.84
C LEU A 63 12.15 -8.99 15.85
N LYS A 64 12.78 -9.27 14.70
CA LYS A 64 13.92 -10.18 14.61
C LYS A 64 15.15 -9.57 15.28
N GLU A 65 15.43 -8.29 15.07
CA GLU A 65 16.53 -7.56 15.70
C GLU A 65 16.38 -7.55 17.23
N VAL A 66 15.19 -7.21 17.74
CA VAL A 66 14.89 -7.26 19.18
C VAL A 66 15.04 -8.67 19.75
N LYS A 67 14.58 -9.70 19.02
CA LYS A 67 14.78 -11.08 19.46
C LYS A 67 16.26 -11.46 19.51
N MET A 68 17.07 -10.99 18.56
CA MET A 68 18.51 -11.24 18.57
C MET A 68 19.21 -10.52 19.72
N ASP A 69 18.72 -9.35 20.13
CA ASP A 69 19.18 -8.61 21.32
C ASP A 69 18.86 -9.38 22.62
N ILE A 70 17.61 -9.83 22.78
CA ILE A 70 17.20 -10.67 23.91
C ILE A 70 17.99 -11.98 23.99
N ASP A 71 18.26 -12.61 22.84
CA ASP A 71 19.06 -13.83 22.74
C ASP A 71 20.58 -13.58 22.97
N GLY A 72 21.02 -12.33 23.16
CA GLY A 72 22.42 -11.95 23.34
C GLY A 72 23.30 -12.10 22.09
N LYS A 73 22.67 -12.11 20.91
CA LYS A 73 23.33 -12.27 19.60
C LYS A 73 23.54 -10.95 18.85
N LEU A 74 22.98 -9.86 19.38
CA LEU A 74 23.09 -8.50 18.88
C LEU A 74 23.06 -7.58 20.11
N GLU A 75 23.78 -6.46 20.11
CA GLU A 75 23.58 -5.40 21.13
C GLU A 75 22.96 -4.21 20.41
N LEU A 76 21.68 -3.94 20.68
CA LEU A 76 21.00 -2.78 20.13
C LEU A 76 21.31 -1.53 20.99
N PRO A 77 21.56 -0.37 20.38
CA PRO A 77 21.69 0.88 21.11
C PRO A 77 20.40 1.21 21.86
N ASP A 78 20.54 1.88 22.99
CA ASP A 78 19.44 2.36 23.83
C ASP A 78 18.50 3.25 23.01
N ALA A 79 17.19 3.10 23.24
CA ALA A 79 16.15 3.87 22.58
C ALA A 79 16.34 5.40 22.74
N ARG A 80 16.97 5.87 23.84
CA ARG A 80 17.29 7.30 24.02
C ARG A 80 18.37 7.77 23.05
N SER A 81 19.42 6.98 22.84
CA SER A 81 20.47 7.28 21.85
C SER A 81 19.93 7.43 20.43
N LEU A 82 18.90 6.67 20.07
CA LEU A 82 18.27 6.73 18.74
C LEU A 82 17.34 7.95 18.56
N LEU A 83 16.85 8.53 19.64
CA LEU A 83 16.00 9.73 19.59
C LEU A 83 16.80 11.03 19.42
N ASP A 84 18.06 11.03 19.86
CA ASP A 84 18.96 12.19 19.70
C ASP A 84 19.49 12.36 18.26
N GLU A 85 19.31 11.35 17.39
CA GLU A 85 19.75 11.34 15.99
C GLU A 85 18.66 11.73 14.96
N LEU A 86 17.42 11.97 15.40
CA LEU A 86 16.25 12.32 14.56
C LEU A 86 15.92 13.82 14.60
#